data_AF-A0A961I959-F1
#
_entry.id   AF-A0A961I959-F1
#
_cell.length_a   1.000
_cell.length_b   1.000
_cell.length_c   1.000
_cell.angle_alpha   90.00
_cell.angle_beta   90.00
_cell.angle_gamma   90.00
#
_symmetry.space_group_name_H-M   'P 1'
#
loop_
_entity.id
_entity.type
_entity.pdbx_description
1 polymer ?
#
loop_
_entity_poly.entity_id
_entity_poly.type
_entity_poly.pdbx_seq_one_letter_code
_entity_poly.pdbx_strand_id
1 'polypeptide(L)'
;MLQCARTFFEPGDRIYFKDATRAARNLPDINRIDETSRAGIAFVFYALGITLDEKTHSSIVMSYLVQGVIGKHETDNLGWCISEGDQKKLSWRIKPGCAAWGYLYDRHKKIYEIDPRYEKTLRYIFDTFDSGMYTLPEFRVHLNEKGIRNQSGEQWRKGNLYKLLTQRYEYHGEFVWRGAVCRFHYDDDGHNVHPLGLVPHTFYDKTRWLAR
;
A
#
# COMPACT_ATOMS: atom_id res chain seq x y z
N MET A 1 -24.16 8.66 7.50
CA MET A 1 -24.78 7.42 7.00
C MET A 1 -26.14 7.14 7.60
N LEU A 2 -26.41 7.31 8.92
CA LEU A 2 -27.78 7.31 9.46
C LEU A 2 -28.69 8.35 8.78
N GLN A 3 -28.13 9.51 8.44
CA GLN A 3 -28.80 10.54 7.66
C GLN A 3 -28.96 10.20 6.16
N CYS A 4 -28.22 9.20 5.66
CA CYS A 4 -28.26 8.76 4.26
C CYS A 4 -29.18 7.54 4.05
N ALA A 5 -29.30 6.65 5.05
CA ALA A 5 -30.19 5.49 4.97
C ALA A 5 -31.67 5.90 4.96
N ARG A 6 -32.05 6.91 5.77
CA ARG A 6 -33.37 7.54 5.70
C ARG A 6 -33.65 8.32 4.41
N THR A 7 -32.63 8.52 3.56
CA THR A 7 -32.83 9.20 2.27
C THR A 7 -33.30 8.23 1.18
N PHE A 8 -33.21 6.92 1.41
CA PHE A 8 -33.50 5.91 0.38
C PHE A 8 -34.41 4.77 0.84
N PHE A 9 -34.57 4.53 2.14
CA PHE A 9 -35.34 3.40 2.66
C PHE A 9 -36.39 3.85 3.66
N GLU A 10 -37.59 3.32 3.49
CA GLU A 10 -38.77 3.60 4.31
C GLU A 10 -39.03 2.45 5.29
N PRO A 11 -39.69 2.70 6.43
CA PRO A 11 -40.14 1.65 7.32
C PRO A 11 -41.00 0.62 6.58
N GLY A 12 -40.65 -0.66 6.69
CA GLY A 12 -41.27 -1.77 5.95
C GLY A 12 -40.41 -2.33 4.81
N ASP A 13 -39.36 -1.62 4.39
CA ASP A 13 -38.43 -2.11 3.37
C ASP A 13 -37.61 -3.30 3.86
N ARG A 14 -37.17 -4.11 2.88
CA ARG A 14 -36.31 -5.28 3.12
C ARG A 14 -35.03 -5.19 2.32
N ILE A 15 -33.90 -5.29 2.99
CA ILE A 15 -32.57 -5.23 2.37
C ILE A 15 -31.93 -6.60 2.46
N TYR A 16 -31.47 -7.12 1.32
CA TYR A 16 -30.91 -8.46 1.21
C TYR A 16 -29.38 -8.42 1.16
N PHE A 17 -28.75 -9.19 2.04
CA PHE A 17 -27.31 -9.41 2.07
C PHE A 17 -27.01 -10.91 2.04
N LYS A 18 -25.84 -11.26 1.50
CA LYS A 18 -25.33 -12.64 1.59
C LYS A 18 -25.11 -13.06 3.04
N ASP A 19 -24.30 -12.29 3.75
CA ASP A 19 -23.83 -12.56 5.10
C ASP A 19 -23.56 -11.23 5.83
N ALA A 20 -23.29 -11.30 7.15
CA ALA A 20 -23.04 -10.12 7.97
C ALA A 20 -21.83 -9.30 7.50
N THR A 21 -20.80 -9.95 6.92
CA THR A 21 -19.57 -9.29 6.42
C THR A 21 -19.83 -8.45 5.16
N ARG A 22 -20.86 -8.78 4.38
CA ARG A 22 -21.30 -7.97 3.23
C ARG A 22 -22.13 -6.77 3.63
N ALA A 23 -22.76 -6.81 4.80
CA ALA A 23 -23.56 -5.69 5.30
C ALA A 23 -22.72 -4.69 6.11
N ALA A 24 -21.76 -5.17 6.90
CA ALA A 24 -20.93 -4.33 7.74
C ALA A 24 -19.46 -4.78 7.74
N ARG A 25 -18.55 -3.80 7.67
CA ARG A 25 -17.10 -4.04 7.78
C ARG A 25 -16.50 -3.65 9.14
N ASN A 26 -17.21 -2.84 9.92
CA ASN A 26 -16.76 -2.34 11.21
C ASN A 26 -17.85 -2.48 12.27
N LEU A 27 -17.45 -2.52 13.55
CA LEU A 27 -18.38 -2.57 14.69
C LEU A 27 -19.45 -1.45 14.67
N PRO A 28 -19.13 -0.19 14.29
CA PRO A 28 -20.16 0.84 14.19
C PRO A 28 -21.20 0.56 13.11
N ASP A 29 -20.84 -0.13 12.03
CA ASP A 29 -21.78 -0.47 10.96
C ASP A 29 -22.71 -1.61 11.38
N ILE A 30 -22.19 -2.56 12.17
CA ILE A 30 -22.98 -3.63 12.79
C ILE A 30 -24.05 -3.04 13.72
N ASN A 31 -23.65 -2.12 14.61
CA ASN A 31 -24.61 -1.45 15.49
C ASN A 31 -25.64 -0.64 14.71
N ARG A 32 -25.22 0.07 13.64
CA ARG A 32 -26.16 0.83 12.80
C ARG A 32 -27.21 -0.07 12.16
N ILE A 33 -26.88 -1.29 11.76
CA ILE A 33 -27.84 -2.22 11.17
C ILE A 33 -28.87 -2.67 12.22
N ASP A 34 -28.43 -2.99 13.45
CA ASP A 34 -29.34 -3.30 14.56
C ASP A 34 -30.23 -2.11 14.95
N GLU A 35 -29.69 -0.90 15.00
CA GLU A 35 -30.48 0.31 15.23
C GLU A 35 -31.50 0.55 14.11
N THR A 36 -31.10 0.31 12.86
CA THR A 36 -31.94 0.51 11.68
C THR A 36 -33.03 -0.56 11.58
N SER A 37 -32.75 -1.79 12.03
CA SER A 37 -33.77 -2.85 12.08
C SER A 37 -34.87 -2.56 13.09
N ARG A 38 -34.50 -2.00 14.25
CA ARG A 38 -35.46 -1.51 15.25
C ARG A 38 -36.25 -0.30 14.79
N ALA A 39 -35.75 0.45 13.82
CA ALA A 39 -36.47 1.56 13.18
C ALA A 39 -37.45 1.10 12.09
N GLY A 40 -37.59 -0.20 11.84
CA GLY A 40 -38.60 -0.78 10.96
C GLY A 40 -38.12 -1.22 9.58
N ILE A 41 -36.81 -1.23 9.31
CA ILE A 41 -36.24 -1.74 8.05
C ILE A 41 -35.69 -3.16 8.27
N ALA A 42 -36.19 -4.15 7.57
CA ALA A 42 -35.73 -5.53 7.77
C ALA A 42 -34.46 -5.84 6.96
N PHE A 43 -33.51 -6.56 7.58
CA PHE A 43 -32.28 -7.03 6.95
C PHE A 43 -32.30 -8.55 6.83
N VAL A 44 -32.24 -9.07 5.61
CA VAL A 44 -32.26 -10.51 5.33
C VAL A 44 -30.87 -10.98 4.96
N PHE A 45 -30.34 -11.95 5.72
CA PHE A 45 -29.02 -12.54 5.50
C PHE A 45 -29.18 -13.98 5.01
N TYR A 46 -29.25 -14.17 3.69
CA TYR A 46 -29.71 -15.44 3.12
C TYR A 46 -28.75 -16.61 3.30
N ALA A 47 -27.44 -16.39 3.41
CA ALA A 47 -26.49 -17.48 3.67
C ALA A 47 -26.56 -17.99 5.11
N LEU A 48 -27.11 -17.19 6.02
CA LEU A 48 -27.26 -17.49 7.44
C LEU A 48 -28.68 -17.92 7.81
N GLY A 49 -29.64 -17.72 6.90
CA GLY A 49 -31.06 -17.97 7.18
C GLY A 49 -31.64 -17.06 8.26
N ILE A 50 -30.99 -15.92 8.56
CA ILE A 50 -31.46 -14.98 9.59
C ILE A 50 -32.09 -13.74 8.94
N THR A 51 -33.11 -13.20 9.60
CA THR A 51 -33.69 -11.89 9.29
C THR A 51 -33.64 -11.05 10.56
N LEU A 52 -33.21 -9.80 10.44
CA LEU A 52 -33.26 -8.82 11.51
C LEU A 52 -34.37 -7.81 11.22
N ASP A 53 -35.31 -7.68 12.13
CA ASP A 53 -36.41 -6.73 12.13
C ASP A 53 -36.70 -6.30 13.58
N GLU A 54 -37.69 -5.42 13.77
CA GLU A 54 -38.11 -4.91 15.08
C GLU A 54 -38.51 -6.03 16.06
N LYS A 55 -39.03 -7.15 15.56
CA LYS A 55 -39.60 -8.25 16.36
C LYS A 55 -38.63 -9.41 16.54
N THR A 56 -37.41 -9.27 16.03
CA THR A 56 -36.44 -10.35 16.01
C THR A 56 -36.00 -10.70 17.44
N HIS A 57 -36.04 -11.99 17.75
CA HIS A 57 -35.65 -12.47 19.06
C HIS A 57 -34.16 -12.20 19.35
N SER A 58 -33.84 -11.92 20.62
CA SER A 58 -32.49 -11.52 21.05
C SER A 58 -31.39 -12.52 20.69
N SER A 59 -31.70 -13.83 20.63
CA SER A 59 -30.75 -14.86 20.21
C SER A 59 -30.30 -14.72 18.74
N ILE A 60 -31.19 -14.27 17.85
CA ILE A 60 -30.87 -14.05 16.43
C ILE A 60 -30.02 -12.78 16.29
N VAL A 61 -30.37 -11.73 17.03
CA VAL A 61 -29.56 -10.50 17.12
C VAL A 61 -28.16 -10.83 17.63
N MET A 62 -28.04 -11.62 18.70
CA MET A 62 -26.76 -12.08 19.23
C MET A 62 -25.95 -12.86 18.19
N SER A 63 -26.58 -13.78 17.45
CA SER A 63 -25.92 -14.54 16.37
C SER A 63 -25.34 -13.60 15.31
N TYR A 64 -26.12 -12.61 14.87
CA TYR A 64 -25.65 -11.59 13.94
C TYR A 64 -24.46 -10.80 14.49
N LEU A 65 -24.54 -10.32 15.74
CA LEU A 65 -23.47 -9.55 16.38
C LEU A 65 -22.17 -10.37 16.49
N VAL A 66 -22.26 -11.63 16.94
CA VAL A 66 -21.11 -12.54 17.06
C VAL A 66 -20.42 -12.72 15.70
N GLN A 67 -21.18 -12.93 14.63
CA GLN A 67 -20.60 -13.07 13.29
C GLN A 67 -19.96 -11.79 12.77
N GLY A 68 -20.57 -10.63 13.05
CA GLY A 68 -19.98 -9.35 12.75
C GLY A 68 -18.64 -9.15 13.45
N VAL A 69 -18.55 -9.54 14.73
CA VAL A 69 -17.31 -9.50 15.52
C VAL A 69 -16.26 -10.46 14.95
N ILE A 70 -16.65 -11.68 14.55
CA ILE A 70 -15.74 -12.65 13.91
C ILE A 70 -15.17 -12.07 12.62
N GLY A 71 -16.01 -11.49 11.74
CA GLY A 71 -15.54 -10.88 10.49
C GLY A 71 -14.60 -9.70 10.72
N LYS A 72 -14.83 -8.91 11.78
CA LYS A 72 -13.91 -7.84 12.19
C LYS A 72 -12.56 -8.41 12.65
N HIS A 73 -12.58 -9.45 13.47
CA HIS A 73 -11.36 -10.13 13.92
C HIS A 73 -10.52 -10.64 12.74
N GLU A 74 -11.13 -11.27 11.74
CA GLU A 74 -10.40 -11.74 10.55
C GLU A 74 -9.70 -10.60 9.81
N THR A 75 -10.40 -9.49 9.63
CA THR A 75 -9.85 -8.29 8.99
C THR A 75 -8.68 -7.70 9.79
N ASP A 76 -8.83 -7.62 11.11
CA ASP A 76 -7.79 -7.12 12.01
C ASP A 76 -6.57 -8.04 12.05
N ASN A 77 -6.80 -9.35 12.09
CA ASN A 77 -5.75 -10.35 12.06
C ASN A 77 -4.95 -10.29 10.75
N LEU A 78 -5.61 -10.07 9.61
CA LEU A 78 -4.91 -9.83 8.34
C LEU A 78 -4.03 -8.56 8.43
N GLY A 79 -4.56 -7.47 8.98
CA GLY A 79 -3.80 -6.24 9.21
C GLY A 79 -2.59 -6.45 10.12
N TRP A 80 -2.76 -7.24 11.18
CA TRP A 80 -1.70 -7.61 12.10
C TRP A 80 -0.63 -8.46 11.41
N CYS A 81 -1.00 -9.51 10.68
CA CYS A 81 -0.10 -10.34 9.88
C CYS A 81 0.71 -9.52 8.87
N ILE A 82 0.09 -8.54 8.20
CA ILE A 82 0.78 -7.62 7.29
C ILE A 82 1.80 -6.77 8.07
N SER A 83 1.39 -6.20 9.20
CA SER A 83 2.25 -5.38 10.05
C SER A 83 3.45 -6.17 10.58
N GLU A 84 3.25 -7.41 11.03
CA GLU A 84 4.32 -8.32 11.45
C GLU A 84 5.26 -8.65 10.29
N GLY A 85 4.72 -8.91 9.10
CA GLY A 85 5.50 -9.13 7.89
C GLY A 85 6.36 -7.91 7.53
N ASP A 86 5.80 -6.71 7.66
CA ASP A 86 6.52 -5.46 7.45
C ASP A 86 7.61 -5.24 8.52
N GLN A 87 7.31 -5.48 9.79
CA GLN A 87 8.30 -5.41 10.88
C GLN A 87 9.46 -6.39 10.67
N LYS A 88 9.17 -7.62 10.22
CA LYS A 88 10.20 -8.60 9.89
C LYS A 88 11.09 -8.12 8.75
N LYS A 89 10.51 -7.53 7.70
CA LYS A 89 11.28 -6.91 6.60
C LYS A 89 12.14 -5.76 7.11
N LEU A 90 11.61 -4.90 7.98
CA LEU A 90 12.37 -3.81 8.60
C LEU A 90 13.53 -4.33 9.46
N SER A 91 13.34 -5.43 10.18
CA SER A 91 14.41 -6.09 10.97
C SER A 91 15.54 -6.59 10.07
N TRP A 92 15.19 -7.04 8.86
CA TRP A 92 16.13 -7.39 7.79
C TRP A 92 16.58 -6.20 6.95
N ARG A 93 16.14 -4.98 7.31
CA ARG A 93 16.41 -3.73 6.61
C ARG A 93 16.00 -3.74 5.14
N ILE A 94 14.98 -4.53 4.81
CA ILE A 94 14.30 -4.51 3.52
C ILE A 94 13.13 -3.54 3.59
N LYS A 95 12.97 -2.71 2.57
CA LYS A 95 11.80 -1.84 2.41
C LYS A 95 10.51 -2.68 2.30
N PRO A 96 9.50 -2.47 3.16
CA PRO A 96 8.20 -3.10 2.96
C PRO A 96 7.41 -2.45 1.81
N GLY A 97 6.55 -3.23 1.16
CA GLY A 97 5.73 -2.79 0.01
C GLY A 97 6.40 -2.99 -1.36
N CYS A 98 6.04 -2.14 -2.32
CA CYS A 98 6.51 -2.24 -3.70
C CYS A 98 7.96 -1.81 -3.88
N ALA A 99 8.67 -2.50 -4.78
CA ALA A 99 10.00 -2.13 -5.23
C ALA A 99 10.00 -0.73 -5.86
N ALA A 100 11.10 0.00 -5.70
CA ALA A 100 11.34 1.23 -6.45
C ALA A 100 11.46 0.93 -7.95
N TRP A 101 11.26 1.95 -8.80
CA TRP A 101 11.43 1.74 -10.24
C TRP A 101 12.86 1.33 -10.59
N GLY A 102 13.02 0.28 -11.39
CA GLY A 102 14.33 -0.28 -11.72
C GLY A 102 14.86 -1.32 -10.74
N TYR A 103 14.08 -1.67 -9.71
CA TYR A 103 14.37 -2.80 -8.84
C TYR A 103 13.30 -3.90 -8.99
N LEU A 104 13.73 -5.15 -8.91
CA LEU A 104 12.89 -6.34 -8.84
C LEU A 104 13.09 -7.01 -7.49
N TYR A 105 12.01 -7.46 -6.87
CA TYR A 105 12.10 -8.25 -5.65
C TYR A 105 12.25 -9.73 -5.99
N ASP A 106 13.43 -10.30 -5.73
CA ASP A 106 13.66 -11.74 -5.81
C ASP A 106 13.00 -12.41 -4.60
N ARG A 107 11.97 -13.23 -4.85
CA ARG A 107 11.24 -13.94 -3.78
C ARG A 107 12.04 -15.06 -3.12
N HIS A 108 12.99 -15.66 -3.82
CA HIS A 108 13.83 -16.74 -3.31
C HIS A 108 14.92 -16.19 -2.39
N LYS A 109 15.66 -15.20 -2.89
CA LYS A 109 16.72 -14.54 -2.11
C LYS A 109 16.19 -13.53 -1.09
N LYS A 110 14.93 -13.09 -1.27
CA LYS A 110 14.26 -12.05 -0.47
C LYS A 110 14.98 -10.70 -0.52
N ILE A 111 15.63 -10.39 -1.65
CA ILE A 111 16.39 -9.14 -1.85
C ILE A 111 15.85 -8.37 -3.06
N TYR A 112 16.15 -7.07 -3.12
CA TYR A 112 15.89 -6.25 -4.29
C TYR A 112 17.09 -6.27 -5.23
N GLU A 113 16.92 -6.77 -6.45
CA GLU A 113 17.94 -6.76 -7.50
C GLU A 113 17.66 -5.65 -8.50
N ILE A 114 18.69 -5.13 -9.15
CA ILE A 114 18.52 -4.17 -10.24
C ILE A 114 17.85 -4.88 -11.43
N ASP A 115 16.80 -4.27 -11.99
CA ASP A 115 16.21 -4.73 -13.24
C ASP A 115 17.15 -4.39 -14.41
N PRO A 116 17.73 -5.39 -15.09
CA PRO A 116 18.64 -5.15 -16.21
C PRO A 116 18.01 -4.35 -17.36
N ARG A 117 16.67 -4.38 -17.48
CA ARG A 117 15.92 -3.66 -18.52
C ARG A 117 15.96 -2.15 -18.33
N TYR A 118 15.92 -1.70 -17.08
CA TYR A 118 15.85 -0.28 -16.74
C TYR A 118 17.19 0.27 -16.26
N GLU A 119 18.18 -0.59 -16.02
CA GLU A 119 19.46 -0.19 -15.43
C GLU A 119 20.12 0.95 -16.20
N LYS A 120 20.36 0.76 -17.51
CA LYS A 120 21.04 1.75 -18.37
C LYS A 120 20.27 3.07 -18.43
N THR A 121 18.95 2.99 -18.48
CA THR A 121 18.06 4.16 -18.55
C THR A 121 18.13 4.97 -17.25
N LEU A 122 18.05 4.31 -16.10
CA LEU A 122 18.10 4.98 -14.80
C LEU A 122 19.47 5.56 -14.51
N ARG A 123 20.55 4.83 -14.79
CA ARG A 123 21.92 5.37 -14.70
C ARG A 123 22.05 6.64 -15.54
N TYR A 124 21.63 6.60 -16.81
CA TYR A 124 21.64 7.78 -17.67
C TYR A 124 20.85 8.96 -17.09
N ILE A 125 19.65 8.71 -16.54
CA ILE A 125 18.81 9.76 -15.95
C ILE A 125 19.53 10.42 -14.78
N PHE A 126 20.05 9.63 -13.84
CA PHE A 126 20.74 10.16 -12.65
C PHE A 126 22.05 10.86 -13.03
N ASP A 127 22.90 10.24 -13.86
CA ASP A 127 24.17 10.81 -14.31
C ASP A 127 23.97 12.15 -15.04
N THR A 128 22.95 12.23 -15.91
CA THR A 128 22.65 13.45 -16.66
C THR A 128 22.10 14.55 -15.75
N PHE A 129 21.25 14.20 -14.78
CA PHE A 129 20.73 15.19 -13.83
C PHE A 129 21.85 15.74 -12.93
N ASP A 130 22.73 14.86 -12.45
CA ASP A 130 23.85 15.20 -11.57
C ASP A 130 24.92 16.05 -12.24
N SER A 131 25.03 15.98 -13.57
CA SER A 131 25.89 16.91 -14.33
C SER A 131 25.53 18.39 -14.09
N GLY A 132 24.30 18.66 -13.61
CA GLY A 132 23.83 20.02 -13.34
C GLY A 132 23.56 20.84 -14.60
N MET A 133 23.62 20.23 -15.79
CA MET A 133 23.42 20.93 -17.06
C MET A 133 21.97 21.35 -17.33
N TYR A 134 21.00 20.75 -16.63
CA TYR A 134 19.58 20.96 -16.89
C TYR A 134 18.83 21.30 -15.60
N THR A 135 17.94 22.28 -15.68
CA THR A 135 16.89 22.45 -14.66
C THR A 135 15.83 21.34 -14.82
N LEU A 136 15.03 21.09 -13.78
CA LEU A 136 14.00 20.03 -13.83
C LEU A 136 13.02 20.15 -15.03
N PRO A 137 12.52 21.35 -15.40
CA PRO A 137 11.66 21.50 -16.59
C PRO A 137 12.39 21.18 -17.90
N GLU A 138 13.64 21.60 -18.05
CA GLU A 138 14.46 21.36 -19.24
C GLU A 138 14.81 19.88 -19.36
N PHE A 139 15.19 19.25 -18.25
CA PHE A 139 15.53 17.83 -18.20
C PHE A 139 14.34 16.96 -18.59
N ARG A 140 13.12 17.32 -18.17
CA ARG A 140 11.90 16.64 -18.59
C ARG A 140 11.70 16.71 -20.11
N VAL A 141 11.91 17.88 -20.71
CA VAL A 141 11.75 18.07 -22.17
C VAL A 141 12.78 17.21 -22.89
N HIS A 142 14.05 17.30 -22.47
CA HIS A 142 15.16 16.49 -23.00
C HIS A 142 14.88 14.98 -22.95
N LEU A 143 14.40 14.44 -21.82
CA LEU A 143 14.06 13.02 -21.70
C LEU A 143 12.94 12.62 -22.67
N ASN A 144 11.91 13.46 -22.80
CA ASN A 144 10.77 13.16 -23.66
C ASN A 144 11.12 13.21 -25.16
N GLU A 145 11.94 14.18 -25.57
CA GLU A 145 12.47 14.32 -26.93
C GLU A 145 13.38 13.16 -27.30
N LYS A 146 14.20 12.69 -26.37
CA LYS A 146 15.05 11.50 -26.53
C LYS A 146 14.26 10.18 -26.54
N GLY A 147 12.93 10.23 -26.36
CA GLY A 147 12.07 9.05 -26.35
C GLY A 147 12.13 8.22 -25.08
N ILE A 148 12.79 8.71 -24.01
CA ILE A 148 12.85 8.01 -22.72
C ILE A 148 11.49 8.15 -22.03
N ARG A 149 10.86 7.00 -21.75
CA ARG A 149 9.54 6.91 -21.13
C ARG A 149 9.64 6.51 -19.65
N ASN A 150 8.59 6.81 -18.90
CA ASN A 150 8.47 6.42 -17.50
C ASN A 150 8.19 4.91 -17.35
N GLN A 151 8.07 4.42 -16.12
CA GLN A 151 7.79 3.00 -15.82
C GLN A 151 6.53 2.46 -16.52
N SER A 152 5.51 3.29 -16.70
CA SER A 152 4.24 2.95 -17.36
C SER A 152 4.29 3.09 -18.88
N GLY A 153 5.43 3.52 -19.45
CA GLY A 153 5.57 3.76 -20.90
C GLY A 153 5.11 5.14 -21.37
N GLU A 154 4.69 6.02 -20.46
CA GLU A 154 4.21 7.36 -20.80
C GLU A 154 5.35 8.41 -20.78
N GLN A 155 5.04 9.61 -21.28
CA GLN A 155 5.94 10.76 -21.18
C GLN A 155 6.13 11.23 -19.72
N TRP A 156 7.29 11.82 -19.46
CA TRP A 156 7.63 12.41 -18.16
C TRP A 156 6.79 13.65 -17.88
N ARG A 157 6.08 13.62 -16.76
CA ARG A 157 5.45 14.80 -16.14
C ARG A 157 6.37 15.35 -15.04
N LYS A 158 6.25 16.65 -14.76
CA LYS A 158 7.09 17.34 -13.74
C LYS A 158 7.04 16.63 -12.39
N GLY A 159 5.85 16.28 -11.91
CA GLY A 159 5.67 15.59 -10.62
C GLY A 159 6.30 14.20 -10.57
N ASN A 160 6.17 13.41 -11.64
CA ASN A 160 6.73 12.06 -11.68
C ASN A 160 8.26 12.08 -11.74
N LEU A 161 8.83 12.99 -12.54
CA LEU A 161 10.28 13.19 -12.61
C LEU A 161 10.83 13.71 -11.30
N TYR A 162 10.17 14.71 -10.70
CA TYR A 162 10.53 15.20 -9.37
C TYR A 162 10.50 14.08 -8.34
N LYS A 163 9.43 13.27 -8.33
CA LYS A 163 9.30 12.14 -7.42
C LYS A 163 10.41 11.12 -7.62
N LEU A 164 10.77 10.77 -8.85
CA LEU A 164 11.92 9.89 -9.12
C LEU A 164 13.21 10.44 -8.53
N LEU A 165 13.50 11.71 -8.81
CA LEU A 165 14.74 12.36 -8.39
C LEU A 165 14.77 12.65 -6.87
N THR A 166 13.63 12.77 -6.20
CA THR A 166 13.53 13.02 -4.76
C THR A 166 13.34 11.76 -3.92
N GLN A 167 12.80 10.67 -4.49
CA GLN A 167 12.83 9.33 -3.92
C GLN A 167 14.23 8.70 -3.94
N ARG A 168 15.26 9.53 -4.16
CA ARG A 168 16.70 9.22 -4.14
C ARG A 168 17.12 8.30 -3.01
N TYR A 169 16.51 8.41 -1.82
CA TYR A 169 16.85 7.57 -0.66
C TYR A 169 16.90 6.10 -1.06
N GLU A 170 15.90 5.62 -1.79
CA GLU A 170 15.77 4.20 -2.16
C GLU A 170 16.88 3.73 -3.11
N TYR A 171 17.46 4.65 -3.88
CA TYR A 171 18.56 4.40 -4.81
C TYR A 171 19.96 4.55 -4.16
N HIS A 172 20.03 5.14 -2.95
CA HIS A 172 21.24 5.31 -2.12
C HIS A 172 21.22 4.43 -0.85
N GLY A 173 20.33 3.42 -0.86
CA GLY A 173 20.04 2.49 0.24
C GLY A 173 19.70 3.16 1.57
N GLU A 174 18.77 4.09 1.52
CA GLU A 174 17.91 4.48 2.64
C GLU A 174 16.43 4.41 2.21
N PHE A 175 15.50 4.34 3.14
CA PHE A 175 14.08 4.50 2.81
C PHE A 175 13.31 5.06 4.00
N VAL A 176 12.21 5.75 3.72
CA VAL A 176 11.34 6.29 4.77
C VAL A 176 10.22 5.29 5.02
N TRP A 177 10.08 4.84 6.27
CA TRP A 177 8.97 4.01 6.72
C TRP A 177 8.25 4.67 7.89
N ARG A 178 6.95 4.94 7.72
CA ARG A 178 6.11 5.63 8.74
C ARG A 178 6.77 6.89 9.35
N GLY A 179 7.49 7.66 8.53
CA GLY A 179 8.17 8.89 8.94
C GLY A 179 9.57 8.72 9.53
N ALA A 180 10.03 7.48 9.75
CA ALA A 180 11.40 7.20 10.18
C ALA A 180 12.30 6.86 8.98
N VAL A 181 13.54 7.36 8.99
CA VAL A 181 14.55 7.01 7.99
C VAL A 181 15.22 5.69 8.41
N CYS A 182 15.05 4.66 7.61
CA CYS A 182 15.71 3.37 7.75
C CYS A 182 16.85 3.27 6.75
N ARG A 183 18.00 2.72 7.18
CA ARG A 183 19.14 2.45 6.29
C ARG A 183 19.23 0.97 5.98
N PHE A 184 19.48 0.67 4.72
CA PHE A 184 19.91 -0.66 4.30
C PHE A 184 21.27 -0.99 4.94
N HIS A 185 21.60 -2.28 5.12
CA HIS A 185 22.85 -2.69 5.76
C HIS A 185 23.96 -2.80 4.71
N TYR A 186 25.08 -2.13 4.94
CA TYR A 186 26.24 -2.17 4.06
C TYR A 186 27.42 -2.86 4.76
N ASP A 187 28.26 -3.54 4.00
CA ASP A 187 29.54 -4.08 4.46
C ASP A 187 30.61 -3.01 4.31
N ASP A 188 31.79 -3.30 4.86
CA ASP A 188 32.93 -2.37 4.83
C ASP A 188 33.41 -2.07 3.40
N ASP A 189 33.04 -2.91 2.43
CA ASP A 189 33.31 -2.76 0.99
C ASP A 189 32.21 -1.97 0.23
N GLY A 190 31.14 -1.56 0.91
CA GLY A 190 30.05 -0.75 0.34
C GLY A 190 28.99 -1.53 -0.45
N HIS A 191 28.98 -2.86 -0.37
CA HIS A 191 27.89 -3.70 -0.86
C HIS A 191 26.75 -3.75 0.17
N ASN A 192 25.51 -3.90 -0.30
CA ASN A 192 24.41 -4.17 0.61
C ASN A 192 24.57 -5.61 1.13
N VAL A 193 24.86 -5.78 2.42
CA VAL A 193 24.90 -7.10 3.07
C VAL A 193 23.53 -7.40 3.61
N HIS A 194 22.85 -8.32 2.95
CA HIS A 194 21.67 -8.96 3.50
C HIS A 194 22.12 -10.16 4.37
N PRO A 195 21.45 -10.45 5.50
CA PRO A 195 21.69 -11.69 6.27
C PRO A 195 21.42 -13.00 5.50
N LEU A 196 21.04 -12.93 4.22
CA LEU A 196 20.82 -14.05 3.29
C LEU A 196 21.58 -13.90 1.94
N GLY A 197 22.51 -12.93 1.80
CA GLY A 197 23.37 -12.79 0.61
C GLY A 197 23.66 -11.35 0.14
N LEU A 198 24.59 -11.18 -0.79
CA LEU A 198 24.99 -9.87 -1.34
C LEU A 198 23.91 -9.30 -2.28
N VAL A 199 23.56 -8.02 -2.10
CA VAL A 199 22.70 -7.27 -3.03
C VAL A 199 23.58 -6.42 -3.95
N PRO A 200 23.32 -6.36 -5.27
CA PRO A 200 24.12 -5.58 -6.19
C PRO A 200 24.16 -4.09 -5.81
N HIS A 201 25.29 -3.45 -6.11
CA HIS A 201 25.58 -2.04 -5.84
C HIS A 201 24.36 -1.15 -6.11
N THR A 202 24.13 -0.19 -5.20
CA THR A 202 23.24 0.93 -5.44
C THR A 202 23.50 1.54 -6.82
N PHE A 203 22.45 2.11 -7.43
CA PHE A 203 22.61 2.82 -8.70
C PHE A 203 23.66 3.94 -8.63
N TYR A 204 24.04 4.38 -7.41
CA TYR A 204 24.75 5.64 -7.18
C TYR A 204 25.58 5.69 -5.88
N ASP A 205 26.64 6.52 -5.85
CA ASP A 205 27.51 6.83 -4.69
C ASP A 205 26.99 8.07 -3.92
N LYS A 206 26.96 7.97 -2.59
CA LYS A 206 26.36 8.92 -1.63
C LYS A 206 27.18 10.20 -1.43
N THR A 207 28.48 10.18 -1.72
CA THR A 207 29.42 11.26 -1.37
C THR A 207 29.27 12.51 -2.26
N ARG A 208 28.72 12.39 -3.47
CA ARG A 208 28.58 13.51 -4.42
C ARG A 208 27.40 14.45 -4.14
N TRP A 209 26.44 14.04 -3.31
CA TRP A 209 25.15 14.71 -3.19
C TRP A 209 24.91 15.48 -1.90
N LEU A 210 25.63 15.19 -0.80
CA LEU A 210 25.52 15.94 0.46
C LEU A 210 26.32 17.26 0.46
N ALA A 211 27.05 17.55 -0.62
CA ALA A 211 27.86 18.75 -0.77
C ALA A 211 27.12 19.93 -1.45
N ARG A 212 25.80 19.83 -1.65
CA ARG A 212 24.93 20.87 -2.23
C ARG A 212 23.59 20.91 -1.49
#